data_AF-A0A1I6GNJ6-F1
#
_entry.id   AF-A0A1I6GNJ6-F1
#
_cell.length_a   1.000
_cell.length_b   1.000
_cell.length_c   1.000
_cell.angle_alpha   90.00
_cell.angle_beta   90.00
_cell.angle_gamma   90.00
#
_symmetry.space_group_name_H-M   'P 1'
#
loop_
_entity.id
_entity.type
_entity.pdbx_description
1 polymer ?
#
loop_
_entity_poly.entity_id
_entity_poly.type
_entity_poly.pdbx_seq_one_letter_code
_entity_poly.pdbx_strand_id
1 'polypeptide(L)'
;MLMAVSAAPALVSATAFLLAIPGPGGFALAVALLAVGLGAALVARTLCTRGSAAFAAAMESQASELYVSDRPHRQTFEKLGSELLPIWSQQIETARTQTENAITDLTTCFSHLSGELRNATTMSSEVADSLEGGLGSVFGKAEKELQSVVNTLQRALEDRDGLLRQINGLDTFVDELDAMAQDVATIAGQTNLLALNAAIEAARAGEHGRGFAVVADEVRKLSRLSAETGERISTKVGYIGDSIRSAVSAAQASRGRDSEAVSASEHTIEQVLTSFRGFGTRLVESSEALRRTNVGIQSEVEQALVQLQFQDRTSQMLIHVRANIGAVSDTLGAGDLPDVDAVMRQMEASYAMAEERSNHRSNVRGKGQSKGPSTAVTGGDITFF
;
A
#
# COMPACT_ATOMS: atom_id res chain seq x y z
N MET A 1 81.88 -8.80 53.45
CA MET A 1 81.89 -10.25 53.73
C MET A 1 83.29 -10.89 53.57
N LEU A 2 84.10 -10.52 52.56
CA LEU A 2 85.44 -11.11 52.37
C LEU A 2 86.52 -10.73 53.41
N MET A 3 86.43 -9.58 54.10
CA MET A 3 87.51 -9.16 55.03
C MET A 3 87.38 -9.72 56.47
N ALA A 4 86.17 -10.09 56.92
CA ALA A 4 85.98 -10.61 58.28
C ALA A 4 86.29 -12.12 58.40
N VAL A 5 86.11 -12.88 57.31
CA VAL A 5 86.43 -14.32 57.25
C VAL A 5 87.94 -14.55 57.07
N SER A 6 88.65 -13.58 56.50
CA SER A 6 90.11 -13.61 56.30
C SER A 6 90.95 -13.43 57.58
N ALA A 7 90.39 -12.88 58.65
CA ALA A 7 91.13 -12.56 59.88
C ALA A 7 91.02 -13.64 60.98
N ALA A 8 90.04 -14.56 60.86
CA ALA A 8 89.79 -15.62 61.83
C ALA A 8 90.98 -16.59 62.04
N PRO A 9 91.68 -17.09 60.99
CA PRO A 9 92.82 -17.99 61.22
C PRO A 9 94.04 -17.28 61.83
N ALA A 10 94.23 -15.97 61.58
CA ALA A 10 95.32 -15.19 62.16
C ALA A 10 95.13 -14.93 63.66
N LEU A 11 93.89 -14.66 64.10
CA LEU A 11 93.54 -14.45 65.51
C LEU A 11 93.65 -15.74 66.35
N VAL A 12 93.27 -16.89 65.78
CA VAL A 12 93.39 -18.21 66.43
C VAL A 12 94.86 -18.64 66.53
N SER A 13 95.68 -18.33 65.52
CA SER A 13 97.12 -18.58 65.55
C SER A 13 97.84 -17.70 66.59
N ALA A 14 97.48 -16.41 66.69
CA ALA A 14 98.07 -15.49 67.66
C ALA A 14 97.72 -15.85 69.12
N THR A 15 96.49 -16.29 69.39
CA THR A 15 96.07 -16.70 70.75
C THR A 15 96.70 -18.03 71.18
N ALA A 16 96.88 -18.98 70.26
CA ALA A 16 97.58 -20.24 70.54
C ALA A 16 99.07 -20.03 70.90
N PHE A 17 99.73 -19.06 70.26
CA PHE A 17 101.14 -18.74 70.53
C PHE A 17 101.35 -18.06 71.90
N LEU A 18 100.40 -17.23 72.34
CA LEU A 18 100.43 -16.53 73.64
C LEU A 18 100.17 -17.45 74.84
N LEU A 19 99.45 -18.56 74.65
CA LEU A 19 99.20 -19.59 75.67
C LEU A 19 100.44 -20.45 75.98
N ALA A 20 101.50 -20.39 75.16
CA ALA A 20 102.73 -21.15 75.35
C ALA A 20 103.79 -20.44 76.22
N ILE A 21 103.54 -19.21 76.67
CA ILE A 21 104.47 -18.43 77.51
C ILE A 21 104.14 -18.66 79.00
N PRO A 22 105.03 -19.26 79.82
CA PRO A 22 104.76 -19.50 81.24
C PRO A 22 104.80 -18.20 82.04
N GLY A 23 103.63 -17.69 82.43
CA GLY A 23 103.46 -16.54 83.33
C GLY A 23 102.03 -15.98 83.29
N PRO A 24 101.54 -15.32 84.35
CA PRO A 24 100.16 -14.84 84.45
C PRO A 24 99.77 -13.80 83.38
N GLY A 25 100.74 -13.16 82.70
CA GLY A 25 100.50 -12.17 81.65
C GLY A 25 100.07 -12.75 80.29
N GLY A 26 100.52 -13.95 79.91
CA GLY A 26 100.23 -14.55 78.60
C GLY A 26 98.76 -14.98 78.47
N PHE A 27 98.21 -15.56 79.54
CA PHE A 27 96.80 -15.95 79.60
C PHE A 27 95.86 -14.74 79.56
N ALA A 28 96.18 -13.67 80.28
CA ALA A 28 95.39 -12.43 80.28
C ALA A 28 95.32 -11.78 78.88
N LEU A 29 96.42 -11.78 78.13
CA LEU A 29 96.46 -11.20 76.78
C LEU A 29 95.70 -12.07 75.76
N ALA A 30 95.79 -13.40 75.88
CA ALA A 30 95.03 -14.32 75.04
C ALA A 30 93.51 -14.20 75.26
N VAL A 31 93.07 -14.05 76.51
CA VAL A 31 91.67 -13.79 76.86
C VAL A 31 91.21 -12.43 76.32
N ALA A 32 92.05 -11.40 76.40
CA ALA A 32 91.73 -10.07 75.85
C ALA A 32 91.56 -10.09 74.31
N LEU A 33 92.44 -10.79 73.58
CA LEU A 33 92.34 -10.94 72.13
C LEU A 33 91.11 -11.75 71.70
N LEU A 34 90.77 -12.82 72.44
CA LEU A 34 89.54 -13.57 72.23
C LEU A 34 88.29 -12.71 72.49
N ALA A 35 88.29 -11.90 73.55
CA ALA A 35 87.18 -11.00 73.86
C ALA A 35 87.00 -9.92 72.78
N VAL A 36 88.09 -9.34 72.27
CA VAL A 36 88.05 -8.37 71.16
C VAL A 36 87.59 -9.03 69.85
N GLY A 37 88.07 -10.25 69.56
CA GLY A 37 87.65 -11.02 68.38
C GLY A 37 86.17 -11.40 68.42
N LEU A 38 85.68 -11.88 69.58
CA LEU A 38 84.25 -12.17 69.80
C LEU A 38 83.41 -10.90 69.73
N GLY A 39 83.87 -9.79 70.31
CA GLY A 39 83.21 -8.49 70.23
C GLY A 39 83.10 -7.99 68.79
N ALA A 40 84.19 -8.04 68.01
CA ALA A 40 84.20 -7.66 66.61
C ALA A 40 83.30 -8.57 65.75
N ALA A 41 83.28 -9.88 66.01
CA ALA A 41 82.38 -10.81 65.34
C ALA A 41 80.90 -10.56 65.67
N LEU A 42 80.58 -10.24 66.94
CA LEU A 42 79.23 -9.86 67.38
C LEU A 42 78.78 -8.54 66.75
N VAL A 43 79.67 -7.54 66.67
CA VAL A 43 79.39 -6.25 66.01
C VAL A 43 79.22 -6.46 64.51
N ALA A 44 80.09 -7.23 63.85
CA ALA A 44 79.95 -7.53 62.43
C ALA A 44 78.66 -8.31 62.12
N ARG A 45 78.31 -9.29 62.95
CA ARG A 45 77.07 -10.06 62.81
C ARG A 45 75.84 -9.18 63.01
N THR A 46 75.82 -8.32 64.03
CA THR A 46 74.69 -7.42 64.30
C THR A 46 74.54 -6.33 63.24
N LEU A 47 75.64 -5.81 62.70
CA LEU A 47 75.61 -4.87 61.57
C LEU A 47 75.12 -5.55 60.28
N CYS A 48 75.56 -6.79 60.00
CA CYS A 48 75.06 -7.55 58.84
C CYS A 48 73.58 -7.90 58.97
N THR A 49 73.12 -8.39 60.12
CA THR A 49 71.70 -8.75 60.30
C THR A 49 70.79 -7.53 60.31
N ARG A 50 71.23 -6.41 60.90
CA ARG A 50 70.50 -5.13 60.81
C ARG A 50 70.49 -4.58 59.39
N GLY A 51 71.61 -4.65 58.68
CA GLY A 51 71.69 -4.23 57.29
C GLY A 51 70.80 -5.06 56.37
N SER A 52 70.79 -6.39 56.51
CA SER A 52 69.92 -7.27 55.72
C SER A 52 68.45 -7.10 56.08
N ALA A 53 68.12 -6.93 57.37
CA ALA A 53 66.74 -6.70 57.81
C ALA A 53 66.24 -5.32 57.35
N ALA A 54 67.06 -4.28 57.42
CA ALA A 54 66.72 -2.95 56.93
C ALA A 54 66.56 -2.92 55.41
N PHE A 55 67.40 -3.65 54.67
CA PHE A 55 67.27 -3.79 53.22
C PHE A 55 66.02 -4.60 52.84
N ALA A 56 65.72 -5.70 53.53
CA ALA A 56 64.50 -6.48 53.31
C ALA A 56 63.25 -5.65 53.63
N ALA A 57 63.24 -4.90 54.73
CA ALA A 57 62.15 -4.01 55.10
C ALA A 57 61.98 -2.84 54.11
N ALA A 58 63.08 -2.30 53.57
CA ALA A 58 63.03 -1.28 52.53
C ALA A 58 62.49 -1.85 51.21
N MET A 59 62.89 -3.07 50.82
CA MET A 59 62.34 -3.77 49.66
C MET A 59 60.86 -4.08 49.83
N GLU A 60 60.45 -4.52 51.02
CA GLU A 60 59.05 -4.82 51.34
C GLU A 60 58.20 -3.55 51.39
N SER A 61 58.73 -2.45 51.95
CA SER A 61 58.10 -1.13 51.91
C SER A 61 57.94 -0.64 50.49
N GLN A 62 58.98 -0.71 49.65
CA GLN A 62 58.93 -0.26 48.27
C GLN A 62 58.01 -1.14 47.40
N ALA A 63 57.99 -2.45 47.64
CA ALA A 63 57.02 -3.35 47.03
C ALA A 63 55.59 -3.02 47.46
N SER A 64 55.36 -2.77 48.75
CA SER A 64 54.04 -2.41 49.28
C SER A 64 53.56 -1.05 48.75
N GLU A 65 54.44 -0.07 48.60
CA GLU A 65 54.14 1.24 48.01
C GLU A 65 53.75 1.13 46.53
N LEU A 66 54.45 0.29 45.76
CA LEU A 66 54.10 -0.02 44.36
C LEU A 66 52.75 -0.75 44.27
N TYR A 67 52.50 -1.71 45.16
CA TYR A 67 51.25 -2.48 45.23
C TYR A 67 50.03 -1.65 45.66
N VAL A 68 50.21 -0.63 46.52
CA VAL A 68 49.14 0.27 46.97
C VAL A 68 48.77 1.28 45.87
N SER A 69 49.75 1.75 45.09
CA SER A 69 49.51 2.68 43.98
C SER A 69 48.69 2.07 42.83
N ASP A 70 48.75 0.74 42.63
CA ASP A 70 48.07 0.05 41.53
C ASP A 70 46.64 -0.42 41.86
N ARG A 71 46.28 -0.49 43.15
CA ARG A 71 44.93 -0.88 43.61
C ARG A 71 43.77 -0.08 43.02
N PRO A 72 43.77 1.28 42.98
CA PRO A 72 42.65 2.05 42.45
C PRO A 72 42.47 1.84 40.93
N HIS A 73 43.57 1.62 40.20
CA HIS A 73 43.51 1.30 38.77
C HIS A 73 42.92 -0.09 38.54
N ARG A 74 43.40 -1.10 39.27
CA ARG A 74 42.88 -2.47 39.19
C ARG A 74 41.39 -2.56 39.52
N GLN A 75 40.94 -1.89 40.59
CA GLN A 75 39.51 -1.82 40.93
C GLN A 75 38.67 -1.10 39.85
N THR A 76 39.22 -0.07 39.22
CA THR A 76 38.53 0.65 38.14
C THR A 76 38.38 -0.24 36.90
N PHE A 77 39.42 -0.99 36.54
CA PHE A 77 39.38 -1.95 35.43
C PHE A 77 38.45 -3.14 35.72
N GLU A 78 38.43 -3.64 36.95
CA GLU A 78 37.53 -4.70 37.38
C GLU A 78 36.06 -4.27 37.32
N LYS A 79 35.74 -3.03 37.74
CA LYS A 79 34.40 -2.44 37.57
C LYS A 79 34.05 -2.17 36.10
N LEU A 80 35.01 -1.73 35.30
CA LEU A 80 34.82 -1.58 33.85
C LEU A 80 34.43 -2.92 33.22
N GLY A 81 35.13 -3.99 33.60
CA GLY A 81 34.89 -5.36 33.14
C GLY A 81 33.59 -5.96 33.65
N SER A 82 33.27 -5.81 34.94
CA SER A 82 32.14 -6.49 35.59
C SER A 82 30.82 -5.72 35.58
N GLU A 83 30.84 -4.39 35.43
CA GLU A 83 29.63 -3.56 35.49
C GLU A 83 29.33 -2.91 34.13
N LEU A 84 30.29 -2.20 33.54
CA LEU A 84 30.03 -1.31 32.40
C LEU A 84 30.02 -2.03 31.03
N LEU A 85 31.02 -2.86 30.75
CA LEU A 85 31.08 -3.64 29.50
C LEU A 85 29.88 -4.58 29.32
N PRO A 86 29.37 -5.28 30.37
CA PRO A 86 28.15 -6.07 30.27
C PRO A 86 26.91 -5.25 29.90
N ILE A 87 26.76 -4.03 30.44
CA ILE A 87 25.65 -3.14 30.09
C ILE A 87 25.69 -2.77 28.60
N TRP A 88 26.86 -2.41 28.08
CA TRP A 88 27.02 -2.11 26.64
C TRP A 88 26.75 -3.33 25.76
N SER A 89 27.25 -4.50 26.17
CA SER A 89 26.97 -5.78 25.51
C SER A 89 25.47 -6.07 25.44
N GLN A 90 24.74 -5.85 26.53
CA GLN A 90 23.29 -6.04 26.60
C GLN A 90 22.51 -5.00 25.79
N GLN A 91 22.95 -3.73 25.76
CA GLN A 91 22.36 -2.70 24.91
C GLN A 91 22.53 -3.01 23.43
N ILE A 92 23.72 -3.48 23.02
CA ILE A 92 23.98 -3.94 21.66
C ILE A 92 23.06 -5.11 21.29
N GLU A 93 22.91 -6.09 22.18
CA GLU A 93 22.03 -7.24 21.90
C GLU A 93 20.55 -6.86 21.82
N THR A 94 20.13 -5.93 22.68
CA THR A 94 18.76 -5.40 22.66
C THR A 94 18.49 -4.68 21.34
N ALA A 95 19.40 -3.80 20.91
CA ALA A 95 19.29 -3.09 19.64
C ALA A 95 19.32 -4.05 18.43
N ARG A 96 20.21 -5.07 18.46
CA ARG A 96 20.28 -6.13 17.44
C ARG A 96 18.94 -6.84 17.29
N THR A 97 18.42 -7.36 18.40
CA THR A 97 17.17 -8.12 18.44
C THR A 97 15.97 -7.28 18.00
N GLN A 98 15.87 -6.02 18.45
CA GLN A 98 14.81 -5.12 18.03
C GLN A 98 14.84 -4.83 16.53
N THR A 99 16.03 -4.60 15.98
CA THR A 99 16.20 -4.34 14.53
C THR A 99 15.87 -5.59 13.72
N GLU A 100 16.30 -6.77 14.18
CA GLU A 100 16.01 -8.07 13.55
C GLU A 100 14.50 -8.37 13.51
N ASN A 101 13.79 -8.12 14.62
CA ASN A 101 12.33 -8.28 14.66
C ASN A 101 11.63 -7.30 13.71
N ALA A 102 11.99 -6.01 13.75
CA ALA A 102 11.39 -5.00 12.87
C ALA A 102 11.59 -5.31 11.37
N ILE A 103 12.75 -5.86 11.01
CA ILE A 103 13.04 -6.24 9.62
C ILE A 103 12.31 -7.51 9.20
N THR A 104 12.10 -8.46 10.12
CA THR A 104 11.25 -9.63 9.89
C THR A 104 9.80 -9.23 9.62
N ASP A 105 9.28 -8.28 10.40
CA ASP A 105 7.93 -7.72 10.22
C ASP A 105 7.80 -7.00 8.87
N LEU A 106 8.80 -6.18 8.49
CA LEU A 106 8.84 -5.51 7.18
C LEU A 106 8.87 -6.52 6.03
N THR A 107 9.67 -7.58 6.15
CA THR A 107 9.76 -8.64 5.12
C THR A 107 8.41 -9.35 4.93
N THR A 108 7.69 -9.59 6.02
CA THR A 108 6.33 -10.16 5.99
C THR A 108 5.35 -9.22 5.30
N CYS A 109 5.40 -7.92 5.65
CA CYS A 109 4.57 -6.89 5.02
C CYS A 109 4.82 -6.79 3.50
N PHE A 110 6.08 -6.77 3.07
CA PHE A 110 6.44 -6.75 1.65
C PHE A 110 6.00 -8.01 0.90
N SER A 111 6.09 -9.18 1.53
CA SER A 111 5.59 -10.42 0.95
C SER A 111 4.06 -10.39 0.74
N HIS A 112 3.32 -9.84 1.72
CA HIS A 112 1.88 -9.62 1.59
C HIS A 112 1.56 -8.63 0.47
N LEU A 113 2.24 -7.49 0.43
CA LEU A 113 2.08 -6.46 -0.60
C LEU A 113 2.35 -7.02 -2.01
N SER A 114 3.39 -7.84 -2.18
CA SER A 114 3.69 -8.52 -3.45
C SER A 114 2.53 -9.44 -3.88
N GLY A 115 1.92 -10.15 -2.93
CA GLY A 115 0.73 -10.99 -3.18
C GLY A 115 -0.48 -10.16 -3.63
N GLU A 116 -0.78 -9.05 -2.94
CA GLU A 116 -1.86 -8.14 -3.30
C GLU A 116 -1.65 -7.51 -4.69
N LEU A 117 -0.42 -7.09 -5.02
CA LEU A 117 -0.08 -6.54 -6.33
C LEU A 117 -0.25 -7.56 -7.46
N ARG A 118 0.10 -8.82 -7.24
CA ARG A 118 -0.15 -9.90 -8.22
C ARG A 118 -1.64 -10.09 -8.44
N ASN A 119 -2.42 -10.16 -7.37
CA ASN A 119 -3.88 -10.29 -7.48
C ASN A 119 -4.50 -9.12 -8.24
N ALA A 120 -4.10 -7.89 -7.91
CA ALA A 120 -4.55 -6.69 -8.61
C ALA A 120 -4.15 -6.68 -10.10
N THR A 121 -2.97 -7.19 -10.43
CA THR A 121 -2.50 -7.35 -11.82
C THR A 121 -3.33 -8.36 -12.59
N THR A 122 -3.63 -9.52 -12.00
CA THR A 122 -4.50 -10.55 -12.60
C THR A 122 -5.91 -10.01 -12.83
N MET A 123 -6.51 -9.37 -11.83
CA MET A 123 -7.84 -8.75 -11.96
C MET A 123 -7.87 -7.69 -13.07
N SER A 124 -6.82 -6.87 -13.17
CA SER A 124 -6.69 -5.88 -14.25
C SER A 124 -6.64 -6.56 -15.63
N SER A 125 -5.92 -7.67 -15.76
CA SER A 125 -5.87 -8.46 -16.99
C SER A 125 -7.24 -9.05 -17.35
N GLU A 126 -7.96 -9.61 -16.38
CA GLU A 126 -9.30 -10.16 -16.59
C GLU A 126 -10.30 -9.09 -17.04
N VAL A 127 -10.21 -7.86 -16.51
CA VAL A 127 -11.02 -6.72 -16.96
C VAL A 127 -10.67 -6.33 -18.39
N ALA A 128 -9.39 -6.33 -18.77
CA ALA A 128 -8.94 -6.03 -20.14
C ALA A 128 -9.43 -7.10 -21.13
N ASP A 129 -9.26 -8.39 -20.82
CA ASP A 129 -9.74 -9.50 -21.65
C ASP A 129 -11.28 -9.49 -21.76
N SER A 130 -11.96 -9.19 -20.64
CA SER A 130 -13.42 -9.04 -20.63
C SER A 130 -13.88 -7.85 -21.47
N LEU A 131 -13.07 -6.79 -21.57
CA LEU A 131 -13.35 -5.65 -22.45
C LEU A 131 -13.23 -6.00 -23.93
N GLU A 132 -12.19 -6.75 -24.27
CA GLU A 132 -11.91 -7.14 -25.65
C GLU A 132 -12.89 -8.22 -26.16
N GLY A 133 -13.27 -9.19 -25.32
CA GLY A 133 -14.17 -10.29 -25.70
C GLY A 133 -15.64 -10.15 -25.29
N GLY A 134 -15.92 -9.62 -24.11
CA GLY A 134 -17.26 -9.65 -23.48
C GLY A 134 -18.02 -8.33 -23.57
N LEU A 135 -17.43 -7.24 -23.11
CA LEU A 135 -18.05 -5.91 -23.11
C LEU A 135 -18.20 -5.34 -24.53
N GLY A 136 -17.29 -5.65 -25.47
CA GLY A 136 -17.51 -5.37 -26.88
C GLY A 136 -18.82 -5.96 -27.42
N SER A 137 -19.17 -7.18 -26.99
CA SER A 137 -20.44 -7.82 -27.34
C SER A 137 -21.64 -7.18 -26.65
N VAL A 138 -21.49 -6.74 -25.39
CA VAL A 138 -22.54 -6.01 -24.64
C VAL A 138 -22.80 -4.65 -25.27
N PHE A 139 -21.74 -3.91 -25.64
CA PHE A 139 -21.85 -2.63 -26.34
C PHE A 139 -22.48 -2.79 -27.71
N GLY A 140 -22.05 -3.78 -28.49
CA GLY A 140 -22.65 -4.09 -29.78
C GLY A 140 -24.13 -4.49 -29.67
N LYS A 141 -24.51 -5.18 -28.58
CA LYS A 141 -25.91 -5.52 -28.30
C LYS A 141 -26.73 -4.28 -27.94
N ALA A 142 -26.22 -3.43 -27.05
CA ALA A 142 -26.87 -2.18 -26.65
C ALA A 142 -27.05 -1.24 -27.86
N GLU A 143 -26.06 -1.16 -28.75
CA GLU A 143 -26.14 -0.42 -30.00
C GLU A 143 -27.26 -0.93 -30.92
N LYS A 144 -27.34 -2.25 -31.12
CA LYS A 144 -28.42 -2.85 -31.91
C LYS A 144 -29.80 -2.63 -31.29
N GLU A 145 -29.92 -2.75 -29.97
CA GLU A 145 -31.19 -2.54 -29.26
C GLU A 145 -31.65 -1.09 -29.38
N LEU A 146 -30.76 -0.11 -29.15
CA LEU A 146 -31.10 1.30 -29.28
C LEU A 146 -31.44 1.68 -30.73
N GLN A 147 -30.72 1.16 -31.72
CA GLN A 147 -31.06 1.38 -33.13
C GLN A 147 -32.43 0.75 -33.48
N SER A 148 -32.77 -0.39 -32.88
CA SER A 148 -34.07 -1.02 -33.06
C SER A 148 -35.21 -0.15 -32.48
N VAL A 149 -34.97 0.57 -31.39
CA VAL A 149 -35.94 1.53 -30.83
C VAL A 149 -36.22 2.65 -31.84
N VAL A 150 -35.18 3.26 -32.42
CA VAL A 150 -35.32 4.30 -33.47
C VAL A 150 -36.14 3.76 -34.64
N ASN A 151 -35.76 2.60 -35.16
CA ASN A 151 -36.46 1.98 -36.30
C ASN A 151 -37.93 1.65 -35.99
N THR A 152 -38.25 1.40 -34.72
CA THR A 152 -39.64 1.12 -34.29
C THR A 152 -40.44 2.41 -34.19
N LEU A 153 -39.83 3.49 -33.68
CA LEU A 153 -40.46 4.82 -33.64
C LEU A 153 -40.74 5.36 -35.05
N GLN A 154 -39.79 5.19 -35.97
CA GLN A 154 -39.96 5.61 -37.36
C GLN A 154 -41.10 4.83 -38.05
N ARG A 155 -41.16 3.51 -37.87
CA ARG A 155 -42.28 2.69 -38.36
C ARG A 155 -43.63 3.11 -37.77
N ALA A 156 -43.66 3.45 -36.48
CA ALA A 156 -44.88 3.94 -35.85
C ALA A 156 -45.37 5.27 -36.49
N LEU A 157 -44.46 6.16 -36.90
CA LEU A 157 -44.82 7.37 -37.63
C LEU A 157 -45.36 7.07 -39.04
N GLU A 158 -44.76 6.11 -39.74
CA GLU A 158 -45.23 5.66 -41.06
C GLU A 158 -46.64 5.03 -40.98
N ASP A 159 -46.88 4.17 -40.00
CA ASP A 159 -48.17 3.53 -39.74
C ASP A 159 -49.24 4.58 -39.44
N ARG A 160 -48.89 5.60 -38.64
CA ARG A 160 -49.76 6.73 -38.32
C ARG A 160 -50.11 7.55 -39.56
N ASP A 161 -49.14 7.83 -40.43
CA ASP A 161 -49.38 8.52 -41.70
C ASP A 161 -50.24 7.67 -42.66
N GLY A 162 -50.15 6.34 -42.57
CA GLY A 162 -51.07 5.39 -43.21
C GLY A 162 -52.51 5.52 -42.70
N LEU A 163 -52.70 5.52 -41.37
CA LEU A 163 -54.01 5.70 -40.74
C LEU A 163 -54.65 7.03 -41.11
N LEU A 164 -53.87 8.12 -41.15
CA LEU A 164 -54.40 9.43 -41.55
C LEU A 164 -54.90 9.46 -42.99
N ARG A 165 -54.24 8.74 -43.90
CA ARG A 165 -54.73 8.59 -45.28
C ARG A 165 -56.06 7.83 -45.35
N GLN A 166 -56.22 6.78 -44.54
CA GLN A 166 -57.48 6.04 -44.45
C GLN A 166 -58.61 6.90 -43.88
N ILE A 167 -58.33 7.67 -42.83
CA ILE A 167 -59.31 8.59 -42.22
C ILE A 167 -59.73 9.68 -43.21
N ASN A 168 -58.80 10.26 -43.97
CA ASN A 168 -59.16 11.22 -45.02
C ASN A 168 -60.04 10.59 -46.10
N GLY A 169 -59.91 9.29 -46.36
CA GLY A 169 -60.82 8.56 -47.26
C GLY A 169 -62.25 8.43 -46.74
N LEU A 170 -62.49 8.63 -45.43
CA LEU A 170 -63.84 8.60 -44.86
C LEU A 170 -64.70 9.80 -45.25
N ASP A 171 -64.09 10.92 -45.66
CA ASP A 171 -64.82 12.13 -46.07
C ASP A 171 -65.71 11.85 -47.28
N THR A 172 -65.23 11.03 -48.24
CA THR A 172 -66.03 10.59 -49.39
C THR A 172 -67.24 9.76 -48.97
N PHE A 173 -67.10 8.88 -47.97
CA PHE A 173 -68.24 8.12 -47.45
C PHE A 173 -69.25 9.00 -46.71
N VAL A 174 -68.78 10.05 -46.02
CA VAL A 174 -69.66 11.04 -45.38
C VAL A 174 -70.46 11.79 -46.44
N ASP A 175 -69.83 12.24 -47.52
CA ASP A 175 -70.50 12.92 -48.63
C ASP A 175 -71.54 12.02 -49.30
N GLU A 176 -71.21 10.75 -49.55
CA GLU A 176 -72.14 9.76 -50.11
C GLU A 176 -73.34 9.52 -49.19
N LEU A 177 -73.11 9.40 -47.88
CA LEU A 177 -74.19 9.21 -46.90
C LEU A 177 -75.10 10.43 -46.78
N ASP A 178 -74.55 11.65 -46.88
CA ASP A 178 -75.35 12.87 -46.85
C ASP A 178 -76.22 12.98 -48.12
N ALA A 179 -75.66 12.67 -49.29
CA ALA A 179 -76.41 12.61 -50.55
C ALA A 179 -77.57 11.58 -50.46
N MET A 180 -77.31 10.37 -49.94
CA MET A 180 -78.36 9.36 -49.72
C MET A 180 -79.44 9.87 -48.75
N ALA A 181 -79.07 10.59 -47.68
CA ALA A 181 -80.03 11.16 -46.75
C ALA A 181 -80.91 12.24 -47.39
N GLN A 182 -80.33 13.09 -48.25
CA GLN A 182 -81.05 14.09 -49.03
C GLN A 182 -81.99 13.46 -50.07
N ASP A 183 -81.56 12.36 -50.72
CA ASP A 183 -82.39 11.60 -51.65
C ASP A 183 -83.61 11.00 -50.93
N VAL A 184 -83.42 10.41 -49.75
CA VAL A 184 -84.52 9.90 -48.91
C VAL A 184 -85.51 11.02 -48.56
N ALA A 185 -85.01 12.19 -48.15
CA ALA A 185 -85.85 13.35 -47.85
C ALA A 185 -86.63 13.84 -49.09
N THR A 186 -85.98 13.83 -50.26
CA THR A 186 -86.60 14.24 -51.54
C THR A 186 -87.69 13.26 -51.97
N ILE A 187 -87.41 11.95 -51.95
CA ILE A 187 -88.38 10.89 -52.27
C ILE A 187 -89.57 10.95 -51.29
N ALA A 188 -89.30 11.15 -50.00
CA ALA A 188 -90.33 11.33 -48.99
C ALA A 188 -91.21 12.57 -49.28
N GLY A 189 -90.61 13.69 -49.69
CA GLY A 189 -91.35 14.89 -50.11
C GLY A 189 -92.23 14.65 -51.34
N GLN A 190 -91.71 13.98 -52.36
CA GLN A 190 -92.47 13.61 -53.57
C GLN A 190 -93.62 12.64 -53.24
N THR A 191 -93.37 11.64 -52.40
CA THR A 191 -94.38 10.67 -51.96
C THR A 191 -95.48 11.35 -51.14
N ASN A 192 -95.12 12.32 -50.30
CA ASN A 192 -96.08 13.14 -49.57
C ASN A 192 -96.98 13.97 -50.50
N LEU A 193 -96.44 14.52 -51.59
CA LEU A 193 -97.22 15.23 -52.62
C LEU A 193 -98.14 14.29 -53.40
N LEU A 194 -97.66 13.10 -53.77
CA LEU A 194 -98.47 12.05 -54.40
C LEU A 194 -99.62 11.61 -53.51
N ALA A 195 -99.35 11.37 -52.22
CA ALA A 195 -100.35 11.02 -51.22
C ALA A 195 -101.38 12.14 -51.01
N LEU A 196 -100.96 13.40 -51.04
CA LEU A 196 -101.86 14.55 -50.98
C LEU A 196 -102.80 14.58 -52.19
N ASN A 197 -102.28 14.40 -53.40
CA ASN A 197 -103.10 14.35 -54.62
C ASN A 197 -104.09 13.17 -54.57
N ALA A 198 -103.67 12.01 -54.06
CA ALA A 198 -104.54 10.86 -53.87
C ALA A 198 -105.64 11.11 -52.82
N ALA A 199 -105.32 11.80 -51.72
CA ALA A 199 -106.30 12.18 -50.71
C ALA A 199 -107.34 13.17 -51.26
N ILE A 200 -106.93 14.14 -52.09
CA ILE A 200 -107.82 15.08 -52.76
C ILE A 200 -108.78 14.32 -53.71
N GLU A 201 -108.26 13.41 -54.53
CA GLU A 201 -109.09 12.67 -55.49
C GLU A 201 -110.02 11.65 -54.77
N ALA A 202 -109.57 11.05 -53.67
CA ALA A 202 -110.40 10.22 -52.81
C ALA A 202 -111.55 11.01 -52.18
N ALA A 203 -111.32 12.25 -51.75
CA ALA A 203 -112.37 13.15 -51.27
C ALA A 203 -113.34 13.54 -52.40
N ARG A 204 -112.84 13.72 -53.63
CA ARG A 204 -113.63 14.04 -54.82
C ARG A 204 -114.56 12.91 -55.25
N ALA A 205 -114.15 11.66 -55.05
CA ALA A 205 -114.94 10.47 -55.35
C ALA A 205 -116.05 10.17 -54.31
N GLY A 206 -116.14 10.95 -53.22
CA GLY A 206 -117.19 10.83 -52.20
C GLY A 206 -117.16 9.48 -51.47
N GLU A 207 -118.32 8.83 -51.30
CA GLU A 207 -118.45 7.56 -50.57
C GLU A 207 -117.63 6.41 -51.19
N HIS A 208 -117.46 6.39 -52.51
CA HIS A 208 -116.65 5.39 -53.21
C HIS A 208 -115.14 5.53 -52.94
N GLY A 209 -114.68 6.70 -52.46
CA GLY A 209 -113.28 7.01 -52.19
C GLY A 209 -112.80 6.77 -50.76
N ARG A 210 -113.68 6.42 -49.80
CA ARG A 210 -113.33 6.33 -48.36
C ARG A 210 -112.15 5.39 -48.06
N GLY A 211 -112.08 4.23 -48.73
CA GLY A 211 -110.96 3.29 -48.56
C GLY A 211 -109.62 3.87 -49.05
N PHE A 212 -109.64 4.60 -50.16
CA PHE A 212 -108.45 5.26 -50.71
C PHE A 212 -108.01 6.46 -49.85
N ALA A 213 -108.95 7.17 -49.23
CA ALA A 213 -108.63 8.28 -48.31
C ALA A 213 -107.80 7.79 -47.11
N VAL A 214 -108.18 6.65 -46.51
CA VAL A 214 -107.43 6.07 -45.37
C VAL A 214 -106.01 5.66 -45.78
N VAL A 215 -105.86 5.03 -46.95
CA VAL A 215 -104.54 4.65 -47.47
C VAL A 215 -103.69 5.89 -47.77
N ALA A 216 -104.28 6.92 -48.39
CA ALA A 216 -103.58 8.17 -48.70
C ALA A 216 -103.08 8.89 -47.45
N ASP A 217 -103.87 8.94 -46.37
CA ASP A 217 -103.45 9.53 -45.10
C ASP A 217 -102.31 8.75 -44.43
N GLU A 218 -102.33 7.41 -44.47
CA GLU A 218 -101.24 6.60 -43.91
C GLU A 218 -99.95 6.73 -44.73
N VAL A 219 -100.03 6.75 -46.07
CA VAL A 219 -98.88 7.02 -46.94
C VAL A 219 -98.31 8.41 -46.66
N ARG A 220 -99.16 9.42 -46.45
CA ARG A 220 -98.75 10.79 -46.13
C ARG A 220 -98.05 10.87 -44.77
N LYS A 221 -98.51 10.10 -43.79
CA LYS A 221 -97.86 9.98 -42.47
C LYS A 221 -96.49 9.30 -42.57
N LEU A 222 -96.39 8.16 -43.27
CA LEU A 222 -95.13 7.44 -43.51
C LEU A 222 -94.12 8.30 -44.28
N SER A 223 -94.60 9.08 -45.26
CA SER A 223 -93.76 10.00 -46.03
C SER A 223 -93.18 11.10 -45.14
N ARG A 224 -93.98 11.73 -44.26
CA ARG A 224 -93.46 12.72 -43.30
C ARG A 224 -92.44 12.12 -42.34
N LEU A 225 -92.71 10.92 -41.81
CA LEU A 225 -91.77 10.22 -40.92
C LEU A 225 -90.45 9.89 -41.64
N SER A 226 -90.52 9.52 -42.92
CA SER A 226 -89.34 9.25 -43.75
C SER A 226 -88.52 10.53 -44.01
N ALA A 227 -89.19 11.66 -44.26
CA ALA A 227 -88.51 12.95 -44.42
C ALA A 227 -87.81 13.38 -43.13
N GLU A 228 -88.49 13.29 -41.98
CA GLU A 228 -87.90 13.58 -40.66
C GLU A 228 -86.71 12.64 -40.36
N THR A 229 -86.82 11.37 -40.74
CA THR A 229 -85.74 10.40 -40.58
C THR A 229 -84.54 10.76 -41.47
N GLY A 230 -84.76 11.15 -42.73
CA GLY A 230 -83.71 11.62 -43.64
C GLY A 230 -82.98 12.84 -43.10
N GLU A 231 -83.71 13.83 -42.57
CA GLU A 231 -83.13 15.03 -41.95
C GLU A 231 -82.28 14.68 -40.71
N ARG A 232 -82.77 13.75 -39.88
CA ARG A 232 -82.02 13.25 -38.72
C ARG A 232 -80.74 12.51 -39.14
N ILE A 233 -80.78 11.74 -40.22
CA ILE A 233 -79.59 11.07 -40.78
C ILE A 233 -78.58 12.11 -41.26
N SER A 234 -78.99 13.07 -42.09
CA SER A 234 -78.11 14.15 -42.58
C SER A 234 -77.46 14.92 -41.42
N THR A 235 -78.23 15.27 -40.40
CA THR A 235 -77.70 15.91 -39.18
C THR A 235 -76.62 15.05 -38.50
N LYS A 236 -76.84 13.73 -38.38
CA LYS A 236 -75.87 12.81 -37.76
C LYS A 236 -74.62 12.62 -38.62
N VAL A 237 -74.77 12.56 -39.95
CA VAL A 237 -73.66 12.49 -40.90
C VAL A 237 -72.82 13.76 -40.82
N GLY A 238 -73.43 14.94 -40.70
CA GLY A 238 -72.73 16.21 -40.47
C GLY A 238 -71.86 16.18 -39.20
N TYR A 239 -72.41 15.69 -38.07
CA TYR A 239 -71.62 15.53 -36.84
C TYR A 239 -70.45 14.55 -36.98
N ILE A 240 -70.62 13.48 -37.76
CA ILE A 240 -69.55 12.51 -38.06
C ILE A 240 -68.46 13.19 -38.90
N GLY A 241 -68.83 13.94 -39.93
CA GLY A 241 -67.88 14.71 -40.76
C GLY A 241 -67.07 15.73 -39.96
N ASP A 242 -67.71 16.49 -39.07
CA ASP A 242 -67.02 17.42 -38.18
C ASP A 242 -66.05 16.70 -37.23
N SER A 243 -66.45 15.55 -36.70
CA SER A 243 -65.61 14.73 -35.83
C SER A 243 -64.37 14.19 -36.57
N ILE A 244 -64.53 13.73 -37.81
CA ILE A 244 -63.44 13.28 -38.68
C ILE A 244 -62.45 14.43 -38.95
N ARG A 245 -62.95 15.60 -39.36
CA ARG A 245 -62.11 16.79 -39.62
C ARG A 245 -61.34 17.22 -38.38
N SER A 246 -61.98 17.20 -37.21
CA SER A 246 -61.34 17.49 -35.93
C SER A 246 -60.22 16.50 -35.61
N ALA A 247 -60.47 15.19 -35.79
CA ALA A 247 -59.46 14.15 -35.58
C ALA A 247 -58.25 14.30 -36.51
N VAL A 248 -58.48 14.60 -37.80
CA VAL A 248 -57.41 14.85 -38.78
C VAL A 248 -56.58 16.07 -38.39
N SER A 249 -57.23 17.18 -38.02
CA SER A 249 -56.55 18.40 -37.59
C SER A 249 -55.66 18.16 -36.34
N ALA A 250 -56.19 17.46 -35.34
CA ALA A 250 -55.44 17.11 -34.13
C ALA A 250 -54.20 16.25 -34.43
N ALA A 251 -54.33 15.28 -35.33
CA ALA A 251 -53.23 14.40 -35.72
C ALA A 251 -52.19 15.09 -36.63
N GLN A 252 -52.61 16.03 -37.48
CA GLN A 252 -51.68 16.88 -38.22
C GLN A 252 -50.89 17.79 -37.27
N ALA A 253 -51.54 18.37 -36.27
CA ALA A 253 -50.89 19.19 -35.25
C ALA A 253 -49.90 18.42 -34.37
N SER A 254 -50.06 17.10 -34.21
CA SER A 254 -49.07 16.26 -33.52
C SER A 254 -47.92 15.80 -34.43
N ARG A 255 -48.03 15.92 -35.75
CA ARG A 255 -47.00 15.42 -36.69
C ARG A 255 -45.64 16.08 -36.50
N GLY A 256 -45.62 17.40 -36.35
CA GLY A 256 -44.38 18.14 -36.11
C GLY A 256 -43.71 17.72 -34.81
N ARG A 257 -44.49 17.65 -33.72
CA ARG A 257 -44.01 17.24 -32.39
C ARG A 257 -43.45 15.82 -32.38
N ASP A 258 -44.10 14.89 -33.06
CA ASP A 258 -43.63 13.50 -33.10
C ASP A 258 -42.35 13.37 -33.93
N SER A 259 -42.23 14.10 -35.04
CA SER A 259 -40.99 14.16 -35.84
C SER A 259 -39.83 14.77 -35.06
N GLU A 260 -40.08 15.86 -34.32
CA GLU A 260 -39.08 16.47 -33.44
C GLU A 260 -38.65 15.51 -32.32
N ALA A 261 -39.61 14.79 -31.72
CA ALA A 261 -39.33 13.82 -30.66
C ALA A 261 -38.48 12.64 -31.15
N VAL A 262 -38.74 12.14 -32.37
CA VAL A 262 -37.91 11.09 -32.97
C VAL A 262 -36.50 11.60 -33.26
N SER A 263 -36.36 12.77 -33.88
CA SER A 263 -35.04 13.36 -34.15
C SER A 263 -34.24 13.64 -32.86
N ALA A 264 -34.90 14.13 -31.81
CA ALA A 264 -34.28 14.30 -30.50
C ALA A 264 -33.85 12.95 -29.87
N SER A 265 -34.65 11.91 -30.06
CA SER A 265 -34.33 10.55 -29.58
C SER A 265 -33.13 9.97 -30.32
N GLU A 266 -33.06 10.14 -31.65
CA GLU A 266 -31.90 9.75 -32.46
C GLU A 266 -30.62 10.43 -31.96
N HIS A 267 -30.66 11.74 -31.76
CA HIS A 267 -29.50 12.48 -31.28
C HIS A 267 -29.07 12.04 -29.87
N THR A 268 -30.03 11.82 -28.97
CA THR A 268 -29.75 11.33 -27.62
C THR A 268 -29.11 9.95 -27.65
N ILE A 269 -29.62 9.05 -28.51
CA ILE A 269 -29.08 7.70 -28.68
C ILE A 269 -27.64 7.77 -29.21
N GLU A 270 -27.37 8.61 -30.21
CA GLU A 270 -26.02 8.82 -30.74
C GLU A 270 -25.03 9.31 -29.66
N GLN A 271 -25.45 10.27 -28.83
CA GLN A 271 -24.66 10.77 -27.71
C GLN A 271 -24.38 9.68 -26.66
N VAL A 272 -25.39 8.86 -26.34
CA VAL A 272 -25.24 7.74 -25.41
C VAL A 272 -24.24 6.72 -25.97
N LEU A 273 -24.37 6.34 -27.25
CA LEU A 273 -23.45 5.39 -27.89
C LEU A 273 -22.01 5.92 -27.93
N THR A 274 -21.83 7.20 -28.25
CA THR A 274 -20.52 7.85 -28.24
C THR A 274 -19.91 7.85 -26.84
N SER A 275 -20.71 8.21 -25.83
CA SER A 275 -20.29 8.22 -24.42
C SER A 275 -19.92 6.81 -23.93
N PHE A 276 -20.68 5.80 -24.35
CA PHE A 276 -20.42 4.39 -24.03
C PHE A 276 -19.10 3.89 -24.64
N ARG A 277 -18.83 4.19 -25.92
CA ARG A 277 -17.55 3.86 -26.57
C ARG A 277 -16.37 4.56 -25.89
N GLY A 278 -16.53 5.84 -25.54
CA GLY A 278 -15.53 6.61 -24.80
C GLY A 278 -15.29 6.07 -23.38
N PHE A 279 -16.33 5.56 -22.71
CA PHE A 279 -16.19 4.87 -21.43
C PHE A 279 -15.39 3.58 -21.55
N GLY A 280 -15.70 2.74 -22.55
CA GLY A 280 -14.95 1.50 -22.82
C GLY A 280 -13.46 1.75 -23.04
N THR A 281 -13.13 2.76 -23.86
CA THR A 281 -11.73 3.12 -24.15
C THR A 281 -10.98 3.56 -22.88
N ARG A 282 -11.57 4.45 -22.07
CA ARG A 282 -10.98 4.91 -20.81
C ARG A 282 -10.80 3.79 -19.79
N LEU A 283 -11.68 2.80 -19.79
CA LEU A 283 -11.58 1.66 -18.89
C LEU A 283 -10.40 0.75 -19.27
N VAL A 284 -10.16 0.54 -20.57
CA VAL A 284 -8.97 -0.18 -21.07
C VAL A 284 -7.69 0.57 -20.69
N GLU A 285 -7.63 1.89 -20.96
CA GLU A 285 -6.47 2.73 -20.60
C GLU A 285 -6.18 2.71 -19.09
N SER A 286 -7.24 2.77 -18.27
CA SER A 286 -7.12 2.70 -16.81
C SER A 286 -6.61 1.34 -16.35
N SER A 287 -7.04 0.24 -16.99
CA SER A 287 -6.55 -1.10 -16.67
C SER A 287 -5.07 -1.24 -17.03
N GLU A 288 -4.65 -0.77 -18.20
CA GLU A 288 -3.23 -0.79 -18.58
C GLU A 288 -2.35 0.08 -17.67
N ALA A 289 -2.87 1.24 -17.25
CA ALA A 289 -2.19 2.10 -16.29
C ALA A 289 -2.02 1.41 -14.93
N LEU A 290 -3.08 0.80 -14.40
CA LEU A 290 -3.04 0.04 -13.15
C LEU A 290 -2.04 -1.11 -13.23
N ARG A 291 -2.05 -1.87 -14.33
CA ARG A 291 -1.10 -2.96 -14.58
C ARG A 291 0.34 -2.47 -14.56
N ARG A 292 0.65 -1.36 -15.25
CA ARG A 292 1.99 -0.76 -15.26
C ARG A 292 2.43 -0.32 -13.86
N THR A 293 1.54 0.35 -13.12
CA THR A 293 1.82 0.78 -11.75
C THR A 293 2.10 -0.41 -10.85
N ASN A 294 1.28 -1.47 -10.91
CA ASN A 294 1.48 -2.67 -10.08
C ASN A 294 2.81 -3.37 -10.37
N VAL A 295 3.19 -3.50 -11.64
CA VAL A 295 4.49 -4.07 -12.03
C VAL A 295 5.64 -3.19 -11.54
N GLY A 296 5.49 -1.86 -11.60
CA GLY A 296 6.47 -0.92 -11.04
C GLY A 296 6.66 -1.10 -9.54
N ILE A 297 5.56 -1.10 -8.77
CA ILE A 297 5.61 -1.32 -7.32
C ILE A 297 6.18 -2.71 -7.00
N GLN A 298 5.83 -3.74 -7.76
CA GLN A 298 6.40 -5.08 -7.55
C GLN A 298 7.93 -5.07 -7.68
N SER A 299 8.46 -4.38 -8.70
CA SER A 299 9.91 -4.20 -8.86
C SER A 299 10.54 -3.44 -7.69
N GLU A 300 9.90 -2.40 -7.19
CA GLU A 300 10.38 -1.63 -6.03
C GLU A 300 10.40 -2.50 -4.76
N VAL A 301 9.37 -3.32 -4.55
CA VAL A 301 9.29 -4.27 -3.42
C VAL A 301 10.40 -5.32 -3.51
N GLU A 302 10.63 -5.88 -4.71
CA GLU A 302 11.72 -6.84 -4.93
C GLU A 302 13.10 -6.21 -4.65
N GLN A 303 13.31 -4.96 -5.07
CA GLN A 303 14.55 -4.23 -4.76
C GLN A 303 14.71 -3.93 -3.26
N ALA A 304 13.62 -3.54 -2.57
CA ALA A 304 13.64 -3.30 -1.13
C ALA A 304 13.98 -4.57 -0.34
N LEU A 305 13.44 -5.74 -0.74
CA LEU A 305 13.76 -7.03 -0.13
C LEU A 305 15.24 -7.40 -0.28
N VAL A 306 15.87 -7.09 -1.42
CA VAL A 306 17.32 -7.28 -1.60
C VAL A 306 18.11 -6.37 -0.67
N GLN A 307 17.69 -5.10 -0.52
CA GLN A 307 18.37 -4.17 0.37
C GLN A 307 18.33 -4.64 1.83
N LEU A 308 17.22 -5.23 2.30
CA LEU A 308 17.10 -5.75 3.67
C LEU A 308 18.18 -6.78 4.05
N GLN A 309 18.92 -7.35 3.10
CA GLN A 309 20.09 -8.20 3.38
C GLN A 309 21.19 -7.48 4.18
N PHE A 310 21.22 -6.14 4.21
CA PHE A 310 22.13 -5.41 5.11
C PHE A 310 21.87 -5.75 6.59
N GLN A 311 20.67 -6.22 6.94
CA GLN A 311 20.31 -6.58 8.30
C GLN A 311 21.10 -7.79 8.80
N ASP A 312 21.15 -8.89 8.04
CA ASP A 312 21.93 -10.08 8.40
C ASP A 312 23.39 -9.68 8.63
N ARG A 313 23.88 -8.84 7.72
CA ARG A 313 25.22 -8.30 7.79
C ARG A 313 25.47 -7.45 9.05
N THR A 314 24.54 -6.56 9.38
CA THR A 314 24.63 -5.71 10.58
C THR A 314 24.51 -6.55 11.86
N SER A 315 23.62 -7.55 11.86
CA SER A 315 23.41 -8.49 12.95
C SER A 315 24.69 -9.27 13.28
N GLN A 316 25.37 -9.80 12.26
CA GLN A 316 26.65 -10.50 12.42
C GLN A 316 27.76 -9.58 12.95
N MET A 317 27.89 -8.34 12.45
CA MET A 317 28.85 -7.38 13.01
C MET A 317 28.58 -7.10 14.49
N LEU A 318 27.31 -6.91 14.88
CA LEU A 318 26.94 -6.68 16.28
C LEU A 318 27.22 -7.92 17.15
N ILE A 319 27.02 -9.14 16.62
CA ILE A 319 27.40 -10.39 17.30
C ILE A 319 28.91 -10.43 17.58
N HIS A 320 29.75 -10.08 16.59
CA HIS A 320 31.20 -10.04 16.77
C HIS A 320 31.63 -8.97 17.77
N VAL A 321 31.09 -7.75 17.68
CA VAL A 321 31.39 -6.67 18.63
C VAL A 321 31.01 -7.09 20.05
N ARG A 322 29.82 -7.67 20.23
CA ARG A 322 29.35 -8.20 21.53
C ARG A 322 30.27 -9.30 22.06
N ALA A 323 30.69 -10.25 21.21
CA ALA A 323 31.60 -11.33 21.60
C ALA A 323 32.97 -10.77 22.05
N ASN A 324 33.49 -9.76 21.35
CA ASN A 324 34.74 -9.10 21.69
C ASN A 324 34.62 -8.31 23.02
N ILE A 325 33.51 -7.60 23.23
CA ILE A 325 33.22 -6.94 24.51
C ILE A 325 33.16 -7.96 25.64
N GLY A 326 32.51 -9.12 25.42
CA GLY A 326 32.45 -10.22 26.38
C GLY A 326 33.83 -10.75 26.76
N ALA A 327 34.68 -11.06 25.77
CA ALA A 327 36.02 -11.58 26.03
C ALA A 327 36.90 -10.58 26.83
N VAL A 328 36.80 -9.28 26.52
CA VAL A 328 37.51 -8.23 27.28
C VAL A 328 36.91 -8.05 28.67
N SER A 329 35.58 -8.09 28.79
CA SER A 329 34.83 -8.02 30.05
C SER A 329 35.21 -9.14 31.01
N ASP A 330 35.28 -10.38 30.52
CA ASP A 330 35.68 -11.56 31.30
C ASP A 330 37.13 -11.43 31.81
N THR A 331 38.05 -10.97 30.96
CA THR A 331 39.47 -10.80 31.32
C THR A 331 39.66 -9.72 32.39
N LEU A 332 39.02 -8.55 32.19
CA LEU A 332 39.07 -7.43 33.14
C LEU A 332 38.34 -7.76 34.45
N GLY A 333 37.21 -8.48 34.38
CA GLY A 333 36.43 -8.92 35.54
C GLY A 333 37.16 -9.97 36.40
N ALA A 334 38.06 -10.76 35.81
CA ALA A 334 38.98 -11.64 36.55
C ALA A 334 40.14 -10.87 37.23
N GLY A 335 40.20 -9.54 37.04
CA GLY A 335 41.24 -8.68 37.58
C GLY A 335 42.58 -8.83 36.87
N ASP A 336 42.57 -9.27 35.61
CA ASP A 336 43.73 -9.37 34.72
C ASP A 336 43.69 -8.31 33.61
N LEU A 337 44.84 -8.00 33.01
CA LEU A 337 44.93 -7.04 31.91
C LEU A 337 44.93 -7.78 30.57
N PRO A 338 44.01 -7.46 29.64
CA PRO A 338 43.99 -8.11 28.34
C PRO A 338 45.24 -7.77 27.53
N ASP A 339 45.88 -8.80 26.96
CA ASP A 339 46.88 -8.62 25.93
C ASP A 339 46.20 -8.07 24.67
N VAL A 340 46.35 -6.76 24.46
CA VAL A 340 45.72 -6.03 23.35
C VAL A 340 46.12 -6.61 21.99
N ASP A 341 47.36 -7.10 21.83
CA ASP A 341 47.82 -7.65 20.55
C ASP A 341 47.27 -9.07 20.32
N ALA A 342 47.05 -9.85 21.38
CA ALA A 342 46.33 -11.12 21.29
C ALA A 342 44.84 -10.90 20.96
N VAL A 343 44.19 -9.94 21.63
CA VAL A 343 42.79 -9.58 21.37
C VAL A 343 42.60 -9.07 19.95
N MET A 344 43.48 -8.19 19.46
CA MET A 344 43.43 -7.71 18.08
C MET A 344 43.56 -8.84 17.06
N ARG A 345 44.47 -9.80 17.28
CA ARG A 345 44.58 -10.99 16.39
C ARG A 345 43.33 -11.87 16.44
N GLN A 346 42.73 -12.06 17.61
CA GLN A 346 41.51 -12.83 17.77
C GLN A 346 40.31 -12.15 17.08
N MET A 347 40.23 -10.82 17.15
CA MET A 347 39.24 -10.02 16.43
C MET A 347 39.40 -10.15 14.92
N GLU A 348 40.61 -10.05 14.36
CA GLU A 348 40.82 -10.21 12.91
C GLU A 348 40.45 -11.63 12.44
N ALA A 349 40.70 -12.64 13.27
CA ALA A 349 40.36 -14.04 12.98
C ALA A 349 38.86 -14.33 13.01
N SER A 350 38.07 -13.60 13.80
CA SER A 350 36.61 -13.80 13.90
C SER A 350 35.80 -13.08 12.82
N TYR A 351 36.40 -12.17 12.06
CA TYR A 351 35.67 -11.45 11.01
C TYR A 351 35.34 -12.31 9.80
N ALA A 352 34.05 -12.38 9.51
CA ALA A 352 33.54 -12.97 8.28
C ALA A 352 33.57 -11.96 7.11
N MET A 353 33.44 -10.66 7.39
CA MET A 353 33.15 -9.64 6.37
C MET A 353 34.37 -8.81 5.94
N ALA A 354 34.29 -8.24 4.74
CA ALA A 354 35.36 -7.40 4.19
C ALA A 354 35.49 -6.06 4.93
N GLU A 355 34.38 -5.50 5.39
CA GLU A 355 34.32 -4.18 6.04
C GLU A 355 34.87 -4.22 7.46
N GLU A 356 34.60 -5.29 8.21
CA GLU A 356 35.20 -5.52 9.51
C GLU A 356 36.73 -5.60 9.41
N ARG A 357 37.25 -6.36 8.43
CA ARG A 357 38.70 -6.44 8.15
C ARG A 357 39.27 -5.11 7.70
N SER A 358 38.54 -4.35 6.89
CA SER A 358 38.95 -3.01 6.43
C SER A 358 39.09 -2.04 7.61
N ASN A 359 38.09 -1.99 8.49
CA ASN A 359 38.09 -1.15 9.70
C ASN A 359 39.21 -1.54 10.67
N HIS A 360 39.47 -2.83 10.82
CA HIS A 360 40.56 -3.31 11.65
C HIS A 360 41.94 -2.90 11.09
N ARG A 361 42.15 -3.06 9.78
CA ARG A 361 43.43 -2.75 9.12
C ARG A 361 43.71 -1.24 9.01
N SER A 362 42.69 -0.43 8.81
CA SER A 362 42.83 1.04 8.77
C SER A 362 43.31 1.59 10.10
N ASN A 363 42.79 1.05 11.21
CA ASN A 363 43.18 1.46 12.56
C ASN A 363 44.58 0.98 12.96
N VAL A 364 45.00 -0.20 12.49
CA VAL A 364 46.37 -0.73 12.70
C VAL A 364 47.41 0.07 11.90
N ARG A 365 47.11 0.47 10.66
CA ARG A 365 48.01 1.33 9.84
C ARG A 365 48.18 2.75 10.39
N GLY A 366 47.17 3.31 11.04
CA GLY A 366 47.23 4.64 11.68
C GLY A 366 48.24 4.73 12.82
N LYS A 367 48.61 3.61 13.46
CA LYS A 367 49.66 3.55 14.50
C LYS A 367 51.09 3.48 13.95
N GLY A 368 51.27 3.28 12.64
CA GLY A 368 52.59 3.09 12.00
C GLY A 368 53.17 4.32 11.28
N GLN A 369 52.42 5.43 11.13
CA GLN A 369 52.93 6.65 10.49
C GLN A 369 52.53 7.89 11.28
N SER A 370 53.49 8.46 12.02
CA SER A 370 53.35 9.81 12.56
C SER A 370 53.55 10.84 11.43
N LYS A 371 52.48 11.62 11.18
CA LYS A 371 52.40 12.95 10.54
C LYS A 371 52.98 13.16 9.12
N GLY A 372 52.06 13.32 8.18
CA GLY A 372 52.10 14.31 7.10
C GLY A 372 50.69 14.91 6.91
N PRO A 373 50.52 16.21 6.63
CA PRO A 373 49.19 16.81 6.56
C PRO A 373 48.51 16.54 5.20
N SER A 374 47.19 16.40 5.29
CA SER A 374 46.20 16.64 4.23
C SER A 374 46.13 15.65 3.07
N THR A 375 44.98 14.97 2.97
CA THR A 375 44.03 15.25 1.88
C THR A 375 42.61 15.02 2.39
N ALA A 376 41.78 16.04 2.26
CA ALA A 376 40.35 15.98 2.47
C ALA A 376 39.74 14.84 1.63
N VAL A 377 38.97 13.97 2.29
CA VAL A 377 38.04 13.08 1.59
C VAL A 377 36.87 13.96 1.16
N THR A 378 36.85 14.28 -0.13
CA THR A 378 35.70 14.78 -0.85
C THR A 378 34.52 13.82 -0.67
N GLY A 379 33.34 14.40 -0.44
CA GLY A 379 32.11 13.71 -0.13
C GLY A 379 31.80 12.57 -1.11
N GLY A 380 31.52 11.40 -0.54
CA GLY A 380 30.71 10.40 -1.21
C GLY A 380 29.27 10.87 -1.15
N ASP A 381 28.68 11.11 -2.32
CA ASP A 381 27.26 11.30 -2.53
C ASP A 381 26.47 10.23 -1.76
N ILE A 382 25.83 10.67 -0.68
CA ILE A 382 24.64 10.02 -0.16
C ILE A 382 23.48 10.68 -0.92
N THR A 383 23.20 10.18 -2.12
CA THR A 383 21.94 10.45 -2.79
C THR A 383 20.84 9.70 -2.04
N PHE A 384 20.18 10.41 -1.12
CA PHE A 384 18.79 10.16 -0.78
C PHE A 384 17.93 10.93 -1.78
N PHE A 385 17.35 10.22 -2.74
CA PHE A 385 16.06 10.52 -3.35
C PHE A 385 15.43 9.21 -3.82
#